data_AF-A0A2S6N2Z5-F1
#
_entry.id   AF-A0A2S6N2Z5-F1
#
_cell.length_a   1.000
_cell.length_b   1.000
_cell.length_c   1.000
_cell.angle_alpha   90.00
_cell.angle_beta   90.00
_cell.angle_gamma   90.00
#
_symmetry.space_group_name_H-M   'P 1'
#
loop_
_entity.id
_entity.type
_entity.pdbx_description
1 polymer ?
#
loop_
_entity_poly.entity_id
_entity_poly.type
_entity_poly.pdbx_seq_one_letter_code
_entity_poly.pdbx_strand_id
1 'polypeptide(L)'
;MTASSHVPSGWHRADIIAAVRKRGSTLSEMGRNIGLAPKSMHWALGKRHPRANVAISKFIGVPLHELWPSFYPAPLAEATPENALLSRKKAS
;
A
#
# COMPACT_ATOMS: atom_id res chain seq x y z
N MET A 1 -4.32 -3.61 34.45
CA MET A 1 -3.48 -2.86 33.48
C MET A 1 -3.40 -3.68 32.21
N THR A 2 -4.30 -3.45 31.25
CA THR A 2 -4.30 -4.16 29.96
C THR A 2 -3.33 -3.44 29.03
N ALA A 3 -2.29 -4.14 28.57
CA ALA A 3 -1.35 -3.62 27.59
C ALA A 3 -2.12 -3.29 26.30
N SER A 4 -2.31 -2.00 26.02
CA SER A 4 -2.73 -1.55 24.69
C SER A 4 -1.59 -1.88 23.74
N SER A 5 -1.67 -3.03 23.09
CA SER A 5 -0.84 -3.41 21.96
C SER A 5 -1.02 -2.35 20.88
N HIS A 6 -0.14 -1.36 20.88
CA HIS A 6 -0.05 -0.32 19.87
C HIS A 6 0.39 -1.02 18.57
N VAL A 7 -0.57 -1.41 17.74
CA VAL A 7 -0.28 -1.86 16.38
C VAL A 7 0.53 -0.74 15.73
N PRO A 8 1.74 -1.01 15.21
CA PRO A 8 2.54 0.03 14.59
C PRO A 8 1.69 0.71 13.51
N SER A 9 1.34 1.97 13.76
CA SER A 9 0.66 2.78 12.76
C SER A 9 1.68 3.02 11.66
N GLY A 10 1.39 2.53 10.46
CA GLY A 10 2.24 2.76 9.29
C GLY A 10 2.43 4.23 8.97
N TRP A 11 2.87 4.50 7.75
CA TRP A 11 2.98 5.86 7.25
C TRP A 11 1.64 6.59 7.37
N HIS A 12 1.68 7.85 7.79
CA HIS A 12 0.48 8.67 7.80
C HIS A 12 0.05 8.97 6.35
N ARG A 13 -1.26 9.09 6.12
CA ARG A 13 -1.84 9.40 4.80
C ARG A 13 -1.18 10.61 4.13
N ALA A 14 -0.82 11.62 4.92
CA ALA A 14 -0.18 12.84 4.41
C ALA A 14 1.26 12.59 3.96
N ASP A 15 1.99 11.69 4.63
CA ASP A 15 3.38 11.36 4.27
C ASP A 15 3.44 10.59 2.95
N ILE A 16 2.48 9.68 2.73
CA ILE A 16 2.32 8.98 1.46
C ILE A 16 2.04 9.99 0.33
N ILE A 17 1.10 10.92 0.55
CA ILE A 17 0.79 11.97 -0.44
C ILE A 17 2.01 12.87 -0.68
N ALA A 18 2.73 13.26 0.38
CA ALA A 18 3.91 14.09 0.29
C ALA A 18 5.03 13.38 -0.48
N ALA A 19 5.27 12.09 -0.23
CA ALA A 19 6.27 11.30 -0.95
C ALA A 19 5.93 11.15 -2.45
N VAL A 20 4.65 10.94 -2.77
CA VAL A 20 4.17 10.93 -4.16
C VAL A 20 4.42 12.29 -4.83
N ARG A 21 4.11 13.40 -4.14
CA ARG A 21 4.35 14.76 -4.65
C ARG A 21 5.82 15.11 -4.80
N LYS A 22 6.67 14.69 -3.86
CA LYS A 22 8.13 14.87 -3.93
C LYS A 22 8.74 14.17 -5.15
N ARG A 23 8.11 13.11 -5.64
CA ARG A 23 8.47 12.39 -6.88
C ARG A 23 7.81 12.97 -8.14
N GLY A 24 7.09 14.09 -8.04
CA GLY A 24 6.55 14.82 -9.18
C GLY A 24 5.23 14.28 -9.76
N SER A 25 4.49 13.48 -9.01
CA SER A 25 3.17 12.96 -9.45
C SER A 25 2.09 13.23 -8.39
N THR A 26 0.85 12.93 -8.75
CA THR A 26 -0.31 12.90 -7.85
C THR A 26 -0.98 11.53 -7.80
N LEU A 27 -1.76 11.26 -6.75
CA LEU A 27 -2.61 10.04 -6.66
C LEU A 27 -3.60 9.95 -7.84
N SER A 28 -4.10 11.09 -8.30
CA SER A 28 -5.03 11.16 -9.44
C SER A 28 -4.36 10.75 -10.75
N GLU A 29 -3.15 11.23 -11.01
CA GLU A 29 -2.37 10.84 -12.20
C GLU A 29 -1.97 9.37 -12.16
N MET A 30 -1.50 8.88 -11.03
CA MET A 30 -1.23 7.45 -10.86
C MET A 30 -2.48 6.61 -11.08
N GLY A 31 -3.64 7.05 -10.58
CA GLY A 31 -4.93 6.42 -10.83
C GLY A 31 -5.23 6.32 -12.32
N ARG A 32 -5.10 7.43 -13.07
CA ARG A 32 -5.28 7.45 -14.53
C ARG A 32 -4.35 6.48 -15.25
N ASN A 33 -3.08 6.41 -14.84
CA ASN A 33 -2.10 5.52 -15.44
C ASN A 33 -2.45 4.02 -15.29
N ILE A 34 -3.11 3.64 -14.19
CA ILE A 34 -3.51 2.25 -13.93
C ILE A 34 -5.00 1.98 -14.21
N GLY A 35 -5.72 2.94 -14.79
CA GLY A 35 -7.15 2.85 -15.09
C GLY A 35 -8.06 2.86 -13.85
N LEU A 36 -7.64 3.44 -12.74
CA LEU A 36 -8.44 3.61 -11.52
C LEU A 36 -8.92 5.04 -11.35
N ALA A 37 -10.13 5.19 -10.83
CA ALA A 37 -10.66 6.49 -10.45
C ALA A 37 -9.82 7.12 -9.32
N PRO A 38 -9.59 8.45 -9.33
CA PRO A 38 -8.88 9.15 -8.26
C PRO A 38 -9.43 8.88 -6.86
N LYS A 39 -10.75 8.69 -6.75
CA LYS A 39 -11.43 8.33 -5.49
C LYS A 39 -10.94 7.00 -4.93
N SER A 40 -10.74 6.00 -5.79
CA SER A 40 -10.21 4.68 -5.40
C SER A 40 -8.78 4.78 -4.86
N MET A 41 -7.96 5.65 -5.47
CA MET A 41 -6.60 5.92 -4.98
C MET A 41 -6.57 6.60 -3.61
N HIS A 42 -7.55 7.44 -3.30
CA HIS A 42 -7.66 8.05 -1.98
C HIS A 42 -8.13 7.04 -0.92
N TRP A 43 -9.03 6.13 -1.30
CA TRP A 43 -9.49 5.07 -0.40
C TRP A 43 -8.37 4.07 -0.06
N ALA A 44 -7.43 3.86 -0.98
CA ALA A 44 -6.25 3.02 -0.80
C ALA A 44 -5.35 3.44 0.39
N LEU A 45 -5.40 4.71 0.79
CA LEU A 45 -4.62 5.22 1.94
C LEU A 45 -5.13 4.69 3.28
N GLY A 46 -6.43 4.44 3.39
CA GLY A 46 -7.09 4.04 4.65
C GLY A 46 -7.69 2.63 4.64
N LYS A 47 -7.76 1.97 3.48
CA LYS A 47 -8.28 0.60 3.33
C LYS A 47 -7.38 -0.20 2.38
N ARG A 48 -7.36 -1.53 2.56
CA ARG A 48 -6.61 -2.44 1.68
C ARG A 48 -7.16 -2.37 0.25
N HIS A 49 -6.39 -1.79 -0.67
CA HIS A 49 -6.73 -1.72 -2.08
C HIS A 49 -5.55 -2.21 -2.94
N PRO A 50 -5.36 -3.54 -3.12
CA PRO A 50 -4.10 -4.13 -3.59
C PRO A 50 -3.52 -3.49 -4.86
N ARG A 51 -4.34 -3.23 -5.89
CA ARG A 51 -3.88 -2.60 -7.14
C ARG A 51 -3.32 -1.19 -6.94
N ALA A 52 -3.95 -0.40 -6.06
CA ALA A 52 -3.55 0.97 -5.80
C ALA A 52 -2.35 1.01 -4.84
N ASN A 53 -2.38 0.20 -3.78
CA ASN A 53 -1.29 0.13 -2.81
C ASN A 53 0.01 -0.35 -3.48
N VAL A 54 -0.05 -1.35 -4.37
CA VAL A 54 1.12 -1.81 -5.14
C VAL A 54 1.65 -0.71 -6.05
N ALA A 55 0.76 0.03 -6.74
CA ALA A 55 1.18 1.14 -7.59
C ALA A 55 1.88 2.25 -6.77
N ILE A 56 1.32 2.63 -5.62
CA ILE A 56 1.90 3.63 -4.72
C ILE A 56 3.25 3.14 -4.15
N SER A 57 3.31 1.89 -3.69
CA SER A 57 4.53 1.27 -3.18
C SER A 57 5.65 1.26 -4.22
N LYS A 58 5.36 0.81 -5.45
CA LYS A 58 6.31 0.85 -6.57
C LYS A 58 6.73 2.28 -6.94
N PHE A 59 5.78 3.22 -6.92
CA PHE A 59 6.06 4.61 -7.26
C PHE A 59 6.94 5.30 -6.22
N ILE A 60 6.71 5.06 -4.93
CA ILE A 60 7.51 5.61 -3.82
C ILE A 60 8.79 4.79 -3.59
N GLY A 61 8.87 3.55 -4.10
CA GLY A 61 10.00 2.64 -3.86
C GLY A 61 10.06 2.10 -2.42
N VAL A 62 8.97 2.18 -1.67
CA VAL A 62 8.87 1.70 -0.29
C VAL A 62 7.93 0.50 -0.27
N PRO A 63 8.27 -0.61 0.40
CA PRO A 63 7.45 -1.82 0.39
C PRO A 63 6.11 -1.62 1.11
N LEU A 64 5.10 -2.40 0.71
CA LEU A 64 3.73 -2.33 1.23
C LEU A 64 3.63 -2.48 2.75
N HIS A 65 4.46 -3.33 3.35
CA HIS A 65 4.46 -3.59 4.78
C HIS A 65 5.04 -2.44 5.60
N GLU A 66 5.87 -1.60 5.00
CA GLU A 66 6.41 -0.40 5.66
C GLU A 66 5.41 0.76 5.56
N LEU A 67 4.74 0.91 4.41
CA LEU A 67 3.67 1.90 4.25
C LEU A 67 2.42 1.55 5.08
N TRP A 68 2.03 0.27 5.07
CA TRP A 68 0.81 -0.23 5.73
C TRP A 68 1.07 -1.56 6.48
N PRO A 69 1.82 -1.54 7.60
CA PRO A 69 2.11 -2.72 8.42
C PRO A 69 0.83 -3.38 8.95
N SER A 70 -0.25 -2.61 9.16
CA SER A 70 -1.55 -3.14 9.58
C SER A 70 -2.26 -3.95 8.50
N PHE A 71 -1.97 -3.72 7.21
CA PHE A 71 -2.61 -4.43 6.09
C PHE A 71 -1.74 -5.53 5.50
N TYR A 72 -0.43 -5.33 5.55
CA TYR A 72 0.58 -6.21 5.00
C TYR A 72 1.62 -6.48 6.09
N PRO A 73 1.59 -7.64 6.74
CA PRO A 73 2.67 -8.00 7.66
C PRO A 73 3.99 -8.06 6.89
N ALA A 74 5.09 -7.73 7.56
CA ALA A 74 6.42 -7.86 6.97
C ALA A 74 6.60 -9.29 6.46
N PRO A 75 7.13 -9.47 5.23
CA PRO A 75 7.49 -10.80 4.77
C PRO A 75 8.52 -11.35 5.76
N LEU A 76 8.26 -12.53 6.31
CA LEU A 76 9.19 -13.28 7.15
C LEU A 76 10.40 -13.66 6.29
N ALA A 77 11.33 -12.72 6.09
CA ALA A 77 12.64 -12.80 5.43
C ALA A 77 12.80 -13.52 4.06
N GLU A 78 11.79 -14.23 3.53
CA GLU A 78 11.98 -15.20 2.43
C GLU A 78 10.85 -15.20 1.38
N ALA A 79 10.25 -14.04 1.09
CA ALA A 79 9.24 -13.93 0.03
C ALA A 79 9.70 -12.98 -1.07
N THR A 80 10.48 -13.53 -2.00
CA THR A 80 10.81 -13.00 -3.33
C THR A 80 9.53 -12.49 -4.04
N PRO A 81 9.60 -11.40 -4.85
CA PRO A 81 8.43 -10.69 -5.40
C PRO A 81 7.48 -11.49 -6.31
N GLU A 82 7.72 -12.78 -6.54
CA GLU A 82 6.89 -13.69 -7.33
C GLU A 82 5.72 -14.33 -6.55
N ASN A 83 5.85 -14.49 -5.22
CA ASN A 83 4.82 -15.18 -4.42
C ASN A 83 3.53 -14.39 -4.19
N ALA A 84 3.49 -13.10 -4.54
CA ALA A 84 2.27 -12.28 -4.45
C ALA A 84 1.24 -12.60 -5.57
N LEU A 85 1.65 -13.28 -6.65
CA LEU A 85 0.73 -13.77 -7.69
C LEU A 85 0.04 -15.09 -7.29
N LEU A 86 0.52 -15.77 -6.24
CA LEU A 86 0.01 -17.07 -5.78
C LEU A 86 -1.24 -17.02 -4.88
N SER A 87 -1.67 -15.85 -4.40
CA SER A 87 -2.97 -15.75 -3.69
C SER A 87 -4.19 -15.66 -4.61
N ARG A 88 -4.01 -15.70 -5.94
CA ARG A 88 -5.12 -15.89 -6.89
C ARG A 88 -5.46 -17.37 -7.05
N LYS A 89 -5.75 -18.07 -5.96
CA LYS A 89 -6.41 -19.38 -5.97
C LYS A 89 -6.99 -19.66 -4.59
N LYS A 90 -8.30 -19.45 -4.45
CA LYS A 90 -9.33 -19.99 -3.52
C LYS A 90 -10.42 -18.89 -3.46
N ALA A 91 -11.69 -19.11 -3.78
CA ALA A 91 -12.49 -20.32 -3.78
C ALA A 91 -13.46 -20.36 -4.97
N SER A 92 -13.83 -21.60 -5.29
CA SER A 92 -14.88 -22.04 -6.21
C SER A 92 -16.26 -21.70 -5.69
#